data_AF-A0A9P9AJL1-F1
#
_entry.id   AF-A0A9P9AJL1-F1
#
_cell.length_a   1.000
_cell.length_b   1.000
_cell.length_c   1.000
_cell.angle_alpha   90.00
_cell.angle_beta   90.00
_cell.angle_gamma   90.00
#
_symmetry.space_group_name_H-M   'P 1'
#
loop_
_entity.id
_entity.type
_entity.pdbx_description
1 polymer ?
#
loop_
_entity_poly.entity_id
_entity_poly.type
_entity_poly.pdbx_seq_one_letter_code
_entity_poly.pdbx_strand_id
1 'polypeptide(L)'
;MVLFDNSLFEAYKEGQILDLRASLGDGDPPETCDIRVQIRKKLVNSSSVGSCDMLVDILDKTLVLTDGAVPETALLKLFDRRFSVVGRMRHKLPLWTSEREKSLVHMALNSNLAPDEIHRLWGDWQLFREETQKRMITTRQEQALAIELSDTCKAELFTYAFSLRSLQSINIRRLLASVHRDLAPRDVLMGIAASDHFGFSGLLLEPLFGYSLADMSQHFPRSS
;
A
#
# COMPACT_ATOMS: atom_id res chain seq x y z
N MET A 1 19.22 -4.15 -20.31
CA MET A 1 18.33 -5.20 -19.77
C MET A 1 18.17 -4.90 -18.30
N VAL A 2 17.04 -4.32 -17.89
CA VAL A 2 16.81 -4.01 -16.46
C VAL A 2 16.43 -5.32 -15.79
N LEU A 3 17.27 -5.80 -14.88
CA LEU A 3 16.98 -6.98 -14.08
C LEU A 3 15.97 -6.56 -13.01
N PHE A 4 14.76 -7.08 -13.12
CA PHE A 4 13.76 -6.90 -12.08
C PHE A 4 14.07 -7.84 -10.93
N ASP A 5 14.04 -7.32 -9.70
CA ASP A 5 13.85 -8.20 -8.56
C ASP A 5 12.41 -8.75 -8.64
N ASN A 6 12.29 -10.05 -8.87
CA ASN A 6 11.00 -10.74 -8.95
C ASN A 6 10.15 -10.56 -7.67
N SER A 7 10.79 -10.20 -6.54
CA SER A 7 10.14 -9.97 -5.25
C SER A 7 9.15 -8.78 -5.25
N LEU A 8 9.29 -7.81 -6.16
CA LEU A 8 8.43 -6.61 -6.22
C LEU A 8 7.00 -6.88 -6.71
N PHE A 9 6.82 -8.03 -7.38
CA PHE A 9 5.60 -8.37 -8.14
C PHE A 9 4.87 -9.60 -7.61
N GLU A 10 5.39 -10.17 -6.53
CA GLU A 10 4.75 -11.28 -5.83
C GLU A 10 3.73 -10.77 -4.79
N ALA A 11 2.74 -11.61 -4.52
CA ALA A 11 1.85 -11.39 -3.39
C ALA A 11 2.67 -11.29 -2.09
N TYR A 12 2.23 -10.43 -1.18
CA TYR A 12 2.85 -10.28 0.13
C TYR A 12 2.89 -11.62 0.89
N LYS A 13 4.10 -12.06 1.22
CA LYS A 13 4.39 -13.33 1.92
C LYS A 13 5.09 -13.07 3.25
N GLU A 14 4.87 -13.96 4.20
CA GLU A 14 5.62 -13.95 5.47
C GLU A 14 7.12 -14.15 5.21
N GLY A 15 7.95 -13.44 5.96
CA GLY A 15 9.40 -13.37 5.80
C GLY A 15 9.89 -12.39 4.71
N GLN A 16 9.02 -11.89 3.83
CA GLN A 16 9.41 -10.96 2.77
C GLN A 16 9.84 -9.61 3.34
N ILE A 17 10.95 -9.06 2.83
CA ILE A 17 11.42 -7.72 3.18
C ILE A 17 10.87 -6.71 2.16
N LEU A 18 10.36 -5.60 2.66
CA LEU A 18 9.87 -4.49 1.86
C LEU A 18 10.73 -3.26 2.13
N ASP A 19 11.18 -2.62 1.06
CA ASP A 19 11.72 -1.26 1.10
C ASP A 19 10.56 -0.27 1.00
N LEU A 20 10.49 0.68 1.93
CA LEU A 20 9.48 1.71 2.00
C LEU A 20 10.13 3.08 2.20
N ARG A 21 9.61 4.12 1.57
CA ARG A 21 9.94 5.50 1.91
C ARG A 21 8.95 5.96 2.98
N ALA A 22 9.43 6.15 4.20
CA ALA A 22 8.65 6.69 5.30
C ALA A 22 8.75 8.22 5.33
N SER A 23 7.64 8.88 5.60
CA SER A 23 7.56 10.31 5.84
C SER A 23 7.05 10.53 7.26
N LEU A 24 7.86 11.23 8.05
CA LEU A 24 7.61 11.51 9.46
C LEU A 24 6.97 12.91 9.58
N GLY A 25 5.79 12.99 10.21
CA GLY A 25 4.99 14.21 10.25
C GLY A 25 5.33 15.14 11.43
N ASP A 26 5.84 16.34 11.12
CA ASP A 26 5.40 17.67 11.62
C ASP A 26 6.32 18.79 11.05
N GLY A 27 7.40 18.46 10.32
CA GLY A 27 8.26 19.42 9.62
C GLY A 27 7.78 19.75 8.20
N ASP A 28 7.99 21.00 7.76
CA ASP A 28 7.83 21.43 6.38
C ASP A 28 9.21 21.82 5.80
N PRO A 29 9.78 21.05 4.86
CA PRO A 29 9.26 19.81 4.26
C PRO A 29 9.38 18.60 5.21
N PRO A 30 8.53 17.58 5.06
CA PRO A 30 8.59 16.39 5.91
C PRO A 30 9.88 15.62 5.67
N GLU A 31 10.54 15.21 6.76
CA GLU A 31 11.71 14.34 6.67
C GLU A 31 11.27 12.98 6.12
N THR A 32 11.92 12.59 5.01
CA THR A 32 11.72 11.30 4.38
C THR A 32 12.94 10.42 4.58
N CYS A 33 12.70 9.14 4.88
CA CYS A 33 13.76 8.15 5.04
C CYS A 33 13.35 6.83 4.40
N ASP A 34 14.33 6.11 3.86
CA ASP A 34 14.12 4.74 3.42
C ASP A 34 14.17 3.81 4.65
N ILE A 35 13.15 2.96 4.78
CA ILE A 35 13.00 1.99 5.85
C ILE A 35 12.79 0.60 5.28
N ARG A 36 13.30 -0.41 5.95
CA ARG A 36 13.09 -1.82 5.64
C ARG A 36 12.25 -2.47 6.71
N VAL A 37 11.21 -3.16 6.26
CA VAL A 37 10.31 -3.91 7.13
C VAL A 37 10.21 -5.34 6.66
N GLN A 38 10.17 -6.29 7.58
CA GLN A 38 9.95 -7.70 7.26
C GLN A 38 8.50 -8.07 7.58
N ILE A 39 7.79 -8.68 6.63
CA ILE A 39 6.43 -9.16 6.85
C ILE A 39 6.46 -10.33 7.83
N ARG A 40 5.91 -10.12 9.02
CA ARG A 40 5.77 -11.17 10.02
C ARG A 40 4.52 -12.00 9.80
N LYS A 41 3.40 -11.34 9.53
CA LYS A 41 2.10 -12.00 9.34
C LYS A 41 1.17 -11.14 8.49
N LYS A 42 0.48 -11.76 7.54
CA LYS A 42 -0.61 -11.11 6.80
C LYS A 42 -1.91 -11.19 7.60
N LEU A 43 -2.61 -10.07 7.75
CA LEU A 43 -3.89 -10.03 8.46
C LEU A 43 -5.01 -10.25 7.45
N VAL A 44 -5.60 -11.44 7.46
CA VAL A 44 -6.60 -11.88 6.47
C VAL A 44 -7.98 -11.22 6.69
N ASN A 45 -8.22 -10.64 7.88
CA ASN A 45 -9.52 -10.12 8.32
C ASN A 45 -9.56 -8.62 8.60
N SER A 46 -8.58 -7.85 8.14
CA SER A 46 -8.58 -6.41 8.35
C SER A 46 -9.54 -5.71 7.39
N SER A 47 -10.74 -5.42 7.90
CA SER A 47 -11.76 -4.44 7.49
C SER A 47 -12.07 -4.22 5.99
N SER A 48 -13.32 -3.87 5.75
CA SER A 48 -14.02 -3.62 4.47
C SER A 48 -13.42 -2.57 3.52
N VAL A 49 -12.22 -2.05 3.79
CA VAL A 49 -11.70 -0.77 3.24
C VAL A 49 -10.66 -0.99 2.13
N GLY A 50 -10.37 -2.24 1.77
CA GLY A 50 -9.56 -2.55 0.59
C GLY A 50 -8.05 -2.34 0.76
N SER A 51 -7.57 -2.12 1.98
CA SER A 51 -6.15 -2.13 2.31
C SER A 51 -5.62 -3.56 2.50
N CYS A 52 -4.30 -3.70 2.41
CA CYS A 52 -3.56 -4.89 2.77
C CYS A 52 -2.86 -4.65 4.11
N ASP A 53 -3.39 -5.24 5.17
CA ASP A 53 -2.83 -5.05 6.50
C ASP A 53 -1.90 -6.21 6.86
N MET A 54 -0.74 -5.85 7.39
CA MET A 54 0.34 -6.77 7.70
C MET A 54 0.98 -6.37 9.03
N LEU A 55 1.26 -7.35 9.88
CA LEU A 55 2.18 -7.14 10.99
C LEU A 55 3.60 -7.27 10.43
N VAL A 56 4.44 -6.28 10.71
CA VAL A 56 5.81 -6.21 10.20
C VAL A 56 6.80 -5.95 11.33
N ASP A 57 8.01 -6.48 11.19
CA ASP A 57 9.14 -6.17 12.05
C ASP A 57 9.98 -5.06 11.38
N ILE A 58 10.31 -3.99 12.10
CA ILE A 58 11.12 -2.88 11.58
C ILE A 58 12.60 -3.25 11.72
N LEU A 59 13.30 -3.37 10.60
CA LEU A 59 14.69 -3.85 10.57
C LEU A 59 15.71 -2.75 10.88
N ASP A 60 15.37 -1.50 10.55
CA ASP A 60 16.28 -0.36 10.73
C ASP A 60 16.10 0.27 12.11
N LYS A 61 16.77 -0.33 13.10
CA LYS A 61 16.68 0.01 14.54
C LYS A 61 17.25 1.39 14.91
N THR A 62 17.92 2.06 13.99
CA THR A 62 18.52 3.40 14.19
C THR A 62 17.57 4.53 13.86
N LEU A 63 16.41 4.23 13.27
CA LEU A 63 15.41 5.24 12.96
C LEU A 63 14.70 5.68 14.23
N VAL A 64 14.38 6.96 14.31
CA VAL A 64 13.50 7.53 15.34
C VAL A 64 12.21 7.93 14.63
N LEU A 65 11.22 7.04 14.64
CA LEU A 65 9.92 7.29 14.01
C LEU A 65 8.99 7.98 15.02
N THR A 66 9.08 9.32 15.12
CA THR A 66 8.29 10.22 16.03
C THR A 66 8.40 9.91 17.54
N ASP A 67 8.33 10.96 18.38
CA ASP A 67 8.31 10.97 19.86
C ASP A 67 8.32 9.59 20.57
N GLY A 68 9.48 8.94 20.61
CA GLY A 68 9.69 7.68 21.34
C GLY A 68 10.57 6.67 20.62
N ALA A 69 10.80 5.54 21.29
CA ALA A 69 11.49 4.40 20.69
C ALA A 69 10.62 3.79 19.59
N VAL A 70 11.24 3.44 18.47
CA VAL A 70 10.57 2.69 17.40
C VAL A 70 10.21 1.30 17.93
N PRO A 71 8.92 0.90 17.89
CA PRO A 71 8.56 -0.44 18.30
C PRO A 71 9.19 -1.45 17.34
N GLU A 72 9.64 -2.58 17.86
CA GLU A 72 10.22 -3.65 17.03
C GLU A 72 9.21 -4.18 16.00
N THR A 73 7.92 -4.10 16.34
CA THR A 73 6.79 -4.50 15.50
C THR A 73 5.89 -3.32 15.19
N ALA A 74 5.33 -3.31 13.98
CA ALA A 74 4.36 -2.33 13.54
C ALA A 74 3.26 -2.96 12.70
N LEU A 75 2.10 -2.31 12.67
CA LEU A 75 1.04 -2.62 11.73
C LEU A 75 1.25 -1.78 10.47
N LEU A 76 1.56 -2.44 9.36
CA LEU A 76 1.64 -1.84 8.04
C LEU A 76 0.30 -1.98 7.32
N LYS A 77 -0.28 -0.84 6.92
CA LYS A 77 -1.48 -0.78 6.10
C LYS A 77 -1.14 -0.22 4.73
N LEU A 78 -1.13 -1.06 3.69
CA LEU A 78 -0.85 -0.62 2.31
C LEU A 78 -2.13 -0.55 1.48
N PHE A 79 -2.34 0.55 0.76
CA PHE A 79 -3.46 0.75 -0.15
C PHE A 79 -3.10 0.27 -1.57
N ASP A 80 -2.75 -1.01 -1.65
CA ASP A 80 -2.32 -1.65 -2.88
C ASP A 80 -3.52 -2.17 -3.68
N ARG A 81 -3.82 -1.50 -4.81
CA ARG A 81 -4.93 -1.88 -5.71
C ARG A 81 -4.82 -3.29 -6.30
N ARG A 82 -3.61 -3.86 -6.37
CA ARG A 82 -3.38 -5.21 -6.89
C ARG A 82 -3.93 -6.25 -5.94
N PHE A 83 -3.77 -5.99 -4.65
CA PHE A 83 -4.12 -6.92 -3.58
C PHE A 83 -5.37 -6.50 -2.78
N SER A 84 -6.01 -5.41 -3.18
CA SER A 84 -7.31 -4.95 -2.65
C SER A 84 -8.46 -5.90 -3.05
N VAL A 85 -8.59 -7.03 -2.37
CA VAL A 85 -9.61 -8.06 -2.70
C VAL A 85 -11.02 -7.47 -2.72
N VAL A 86 -11.38 -6.74 -1.66
CA VAL A 86 -12.72 -6.12 -1.52
C VAL A 86 -12.96 -5.06 -2.61
N GLY A 87 -11.98 -4.19 -2.84
CA GLY A 87 -12.06 -3.15 -3.86
C GLY A 87 -12.25 -3.75 -5.25
N ARG A 88 -11.47 -4.77 -5.60
CA ARG A 88 -11.56 -5.44 -6.90
C ARG A 88 -12.89 -6.18 -7.07
N MET A 89 -13.40 -6.86 -6.05
CA MET A 89 -14.72 -7.51 -6.10
C MET A 89 -15.83 -6.49 -6.34
N ARG A 90 -15.82 -5.35 -5.61
CA ARG A 90 -16.81 -4.29 -5.77
C ARG A 90 -16.78 -3.67 -7.17
N HIS A 91 -15.59 -3.44 -7.72
CA HIS A 91 -15.41 -2.90 -9.07
C HIS A 91 -15.52 -3.96 -10.17
N LYS A 92 -15.82 -5.22 -9.82
CA LYS A 92 -15.90 -6.38 -10.75
C LYS A 92 -14.62 -6.58 -11.57
N LEU A 93 -13.48 -6.25 -10.98
CA LEU A 93 -12.17 -6.43 -11.58
C LEU A 93 -11.66 -7.85 -11.33
N PRO A 94 -11.00 -8.48 -12.31
CA PRO A 94 -10.35 -9.77 -12.10
C PRO A 94 -9.23 -9.65 -11.06
N LEU A 95 -8.80 -10.76 -10.47
CA LEU A 95 -7.62 -10.75 -9.58
C LEU A 95 -6.38 -10.24 -10.33
N TRP A 96 -5.48 -9.60 -9.59
CA TRP A 96 -4.22 -9.15 -10.17
C TRP A 96 -3.28 -10.33 -10.39
N THR A 97 -2.56 -10.34 -11.52
CA THR A 97 -1.63 -11.41 -11.89
C THR A 97 -0.24 -10.84 -12.15
N SER A 98 0.81 -11.61 -11.87
CA SER A 98 2.19 -11.19 -12.11
C SER A 98 2.48 -10.91 -13.59
N GLU A 99 1.79 -11.59 -14.50
CA GLU A 99 1.91 -11.33 -15.94
C GLU A 99 1.36 -9.95 -16.33
N ARG A 100 0.27 -9.49 -15.70
CA ARG A 100 -0.28 -8.15 -15.89
C ARG A 100 0.65 -7.06 -15.36
N GLU A 101 1.33 -7.34 -14.25
CA GLU A 101 2.29 -6.43 -13.63
C GLU A 101 3.57 -6.28 -14.47
N LYS A 102 4.21 -7.39 -14.85
CA LYS A 102 5.42 -7.38 -15.69
C LYS A 102 5.18 -6.65 -17.00
N SER A 103 4.02 -6.90 -17.59
CA SER A 103 3.50 -6.24 -18.78
C SER A 103 3.41 -4.71 -18.60
N LEU A 104 2.81 -4.26 -17.51
CA LEU A 104 2.66 -2.85 -17.17
C LEU A 104 4.02 -2.15 -16.97
N VAL A 105 4.91 -2.76 -16.20
CA VAL A 105 6.24 -2.21 -15.95
C VAL A 105 7.10 -2.21 -17.22
N HIS A 106 7.10 -3.30 -17.98
CA HIS A 106 7.83 -3.36 -19.25
C HIS A 106 7.37 -2.28 -20.22
N MET A 107 6.07 -1.99 -20.30
CA MET A 107 5.59 -0.88 -21.13
C MET A 107 6.07 0.46 -20.58
N ALA A 108 5.84 0.72 -19.30
CA ALA A 108 6.22 1.98 -18.66
C ALA A 108 7.71 2.34 -18.85
N LEU A 109 8.59 1.34 -18.77
CA LEU A 109 10.04 1.52 -18.94
C LEU A 109 10.49 1.68 -20.38
N ASN A 110 9.82 1.02 -21.33
CA ASN A 110 10.21 1.07 -22.75
C ASN A 110 9.55 2.21 -23.51
N SER A 111 8.63 2.91 -22.85
CA SER A 111 7.86 3.97 -23.47
C SER A 111 8.22 5.29 -22.79
N ASN A 112 8.84 6.23 -23.51
CA ASN A 112 9.06 7.62 -23.08
C ASN A 112 7.73 8.39 -22.97
N LEU A 113 6.70 7.76 -22.42
CA LEU A 113 5.33 8.23 -22.49
C LEU A 113 5.02 9.13 -21.30
N ALA A 114 4.30 10.20 -21.60
CA ALA A 114 3.84 11.13 -20.59
C ALA A 114 2.90 10.40 -19.60
N PRO A 115 2.80 10.88 -18.35
CA PRO A 115 1.88 10.32 -17.34
C PRO A 115 0.43 10.12 -17.83
N ASP A 116 -0.07 11.05 -18.65
CA ASP A 116 -1.39 10.96 -19.27
C ASP A 116 -1.49 9.88 -20.35
N GLU A 117 -0.38 9.57 -21.01
CA GLU A 117 -0.28 8.47 -21.98
C GLU A 117 -0.16 7.12 -21.26
N ILE A 118 0.53 7.05 -20.11
CA ILE A 118 0.50 5.88 -19.23
C ILE A 118 -0.95 5.58 -18.80
N HIS A 119 -1.74 6.61 -18.46
CA HIS A 119 -3.17 6.46 -18.19
C HIS A 119 -3.99 6.00 -19.41
N ARG A 120 -3.71 6.48 -20.63
CA ARG A 120 -4.37 5.98 -21.84
C ARG A 120 -3.97 4.55 -22.19
N LEU A 121 -2.71 4.18 -21.96
CA LEU A 121 -2.19 2.83 -22.17
C LEU A 121 -2.71 1.81 -21.15
N TRP A 122 -3.00 2.26 -19.92
CA TRP A 122 -3.82 1.46 -19.00
C TRP A 122 -5.19 1.10 -19.65
N GLY A 123 -5.65 1.91 -20.61
CA GLY A 123 -6.82 1.75 -21.49
C GLY A 123 -6.61 0.88 -22.72
N ASP A 124 -5.47 1.08 -23.38
CA ASP A 124 -5.23 0.64 -24.75
C ASP A 124 -4.27 -0.56 -24.84
N TRP A 125 -4.39 -1.54 -23.92
CA TRP A 125 -3.65 -2.80 -24.08
C TRP A 125 -4.11 -3.56 -25.35
N GLN A 126 -3.29 -3.39 -26.39
CA GLN A 126 -3.30 -3.91 -27.75
C GLN A 126 -4.34 -3.35 -28.75
N LEU A 127 -3.79 -2.57 -29.69
CA LEU A 127 -4.36 -2.13 -30.95
C LEU A 127 -5.26 -3.19 -31.64
N PHE A 128 -6.50 -2.77 -31.88
CA PHE A 128 -7.36 -3.11 -33.01
C PHE A 128 -7.85 -4.57 -33.16
N ARG A 129 -8.98 -4.90 -32.49
CA ARG A 129 -10.27 -5.31 -33.11
C ARG A 129 -11.29 -5.75 -32.04
N GLU A 130 -12.52 -5.23 -32.17
CA GLU A 130 -13.82 -5.69 -31.62
C GLU A 130 -14.05 -5.87 -30.10
N GLU A 131 -13.05 -5.85 -29.21
CA GLU A 131 -13.25 -5.91 -27.73
C GLU A 131 -13.14 -4.56 -27.00
N THR A 132 -13.24 -3.44 -27.71
CA THR A 132 -12.89 -2.10 -27.19
C THR A 132 -13.73 -1.68 -25.98
N GLN A 133 -15.03 -2.02 -25.93
CA GLN A 133 -15.91 -1.50 -24.89
C GLN A 133 -15.72 -2.17 -23.52
N LYS A 134 -15.58 -3.50 -23.47
CA LYS A 134 -15.32 -4.21 -22.20
C LYS A 134 -13.97 -3.79 -21.61
N ARG A 135 -12.96 -3.59 -22.45
CA ARG A 135 -11.61 -3.17 -22.05
C ARG A 135 -11.58 -1.73 -21.53
N MET A 136 -12.23 -0.80 -22.21
CA MET A 136 -12.39 0.58 -21.72
C MET A 136 -13.10 0.63 -20.36
N ILE A 137 -14.09 -0.24 -20.13
CA ILE A 137 -14.78 -0.35 -18.84
C ILE A 137 -13.81 -0.84 -17.76
N THR A 138 -13.04 -1.89 -18.02
CA THR A 138 -12.05 -2.42 -17.07
C THR A 138 -11.00 -1.37 -16.69
N THR A 139 -10.50 -0.60 -17.63
CA THR A 139 -9.52 0.46 -17.32
C THR A 139 -10.10 1.56 -16.46
N ARG A 140 -11.30 2.05 -16.79
CA ARG A 140 -11.97 3.06 -15.97
C ARG A 140 -12.21 2.55 -14.55
N GLN A 141 -12.54 1.27 -14.41
CA GLN A 141 -12.69 0.63 -13.10
C GLN A 141 -11.37 0.51 -12.34
N GLU A 142 -10.25 0.19 -13.00
CA GLU A 142 -8.93 0.17 -12.36
C GLU A 142 -8.50 1.57 -11.90
N GLN A 143 -8.76 2.60 -12.72
CA GLN A 143 -8.50 3.99 -12.35
C GLN A 143 -9.38 4.43 -11.18
N ALA A 144 -10.67 4.11 -11.21
CA ALA A 144 -11.59 4.40 -10.12
C ALA A 144 -11.14 3.74 -8.81
N LEU A 145 -10.70 2.48 -8.86
CA LEU A 145 -10.14 1.79 -7.68
C LEU A 145 -8.87 2.47 -7.17
N ALA A 146 -7.96 2.88 -8.06
CA ALA A 146 -6.73 3.56 -7.67
C ALA A 146 -7.01 4.91 -6.98
N ILE A 147 -7.91 5.72 -7.55
CA ILE A 147 -8.35 7.00 -6.96
C ILE A 147 -8.98 6.75 -5.60
N GLU A 148 -9.91 5.80 -5.51
CA GLU A 148 -10.60 5.50 -4.26
C GLU A 148 -9.65 5.07 -3.14
N LEU A 149 -8.68 4.21 -3.44
CA LEU A 149 -7.69 3.75 -2.47
C LEU A 149 -6.75 4.90 -2.03
N SER A 150 -6.35 5.76 -2.96
CA SER A 150 -5.60 6.98 -2.65
C SER A 150 -6.39 7.90 -1.72
N ASP A 151 -7.65 8.19 -2.05
CA ASP A 151 -8.50 9.08 -1.26
C ASP A 151 -8.78 8.51 0.13
N THR A 152 -8.96 7.19 0.22
CA THR A 152 -9.11 6.48 1.49
C THR A 152 -7.84 6.58 2.33
N CYS A 153 -6.67 6.37 1.72
CA CYS A 153 -5.38 6.51 2.41
C CYS A 153 -5.19 7.95 2.93
N LYS A 154 -5.50 8.96 2.12
CA LYS A 154 -5.40 10.38 2.51
C LYS A 154 -6.36 10.73 3.64
N ALA A 155 -7.61 10.28 3.56
CA ALA A 155 -8.61 10.50 4.59
C ALA A 155 -8.19 9.85 5.92
N GLU A 156 -7.69 8.60 5.88
CA GLU A 156 -7.21 7.91 7.08
C GLU A 156 -5.96 8.59 7.67
N LEU A 157 -4.99 8.96 6.83
CA LEU A 157 -3.80 9.69 7.27
C LEU A 157 -4.18 11.02 7.93
N PHE A 158 -5.07 11.79 7.31
CA PHE A 158 -5.58 13.05 7.87
C PHE A 158 -6.27 12.83 9.23
N THR A 159 -7.07 11.78 9.33
CA THR A 159 -7.79 11.43 10.57
C THR A 159 -6.81 11.12 11.71
N TYR A 160 -5.78 10.32 11.46
CA TYR A 160 -4.75 10.05 12.45
C TYR A 160 -3.95 11.32 12.80
N ALA A 161 -3.41 12.01 11.79
CA ALA A 161 -2.50 13.13 11.99
C ALA A 161 -3.16 14.34 12.70
N PHE A 162 -4.43 14.61 12.41
CA PHE A 162 -5.10 15.83 12.88
C PHE A 162 -6.26 15.53 13.83
N SER A 163 -7.23 14.73 13.40
CA SER A 163 -8.50 14.58 14.14
C SER A 163 -8.35 13.77 15.42
N LEU A 164 -7.47 12.76 15.41
CA LEU A 164 -7.34 11.82 16.51
C LEU A 164 -6.00 11.90 17.25
N ARG A 165 -5.18 12.92 16.97
CA ARG A 165 -3.84 13.09 17.55
C ARG A 165 -3.82 12.95 19.07
N SER A 166 -4.81 13.50 19.77
CA SER A 166 -4.92 13.46 21.24
C SER A 166 -5.37 12.11 21.81
N LEU A 167 -5.91 11.22 20.98
CA LEU A 167 -6.43 9.91 21.39
C LEU A 167 -5.45 8.77 21.10
N GLN A 168 -4.39 9.05 20.33
CA GLN A 168 -3.37 8.07 19.95
C GLN A 168 -2.63 7.52 21.16
N SER A 169 -2.34 6.22 21.13
CA SER A 169 -1.70 5.44 22.22
C SER A 169 -2.54 5.27 23.48
N ILE A 170 -3.74 5.88 23.55
CA ILE A 170 -4.70 5.69 24.65
C ILE A 170 -5.79 4.72 24.21
N ASN A 171 -6.57 5.12 23.20
CA ASN A 171 -7.75 4.38 22.72
C ASN A 171 -7.61 3.89 21.28
N ILE A 172 -6.66 4.45 20.54
CA ILE A 172 -6.41 4.12 19.14
C ILE A 172 -4.91 3.97 18.89
N ARG A 173 -4.58 3.31 17.78
CA ARG A 173 -3.20 3.13 17.34
C ARG A 173 -2.50 4.46 17.16
N ARG A 174 -1.26 4.56 17.60
CA ARG A 174 -0.40 5.68 17.23
C ARG A 174 0.01 5.57 15.76
N LEU A 175 -0.01 6.68 15.05
CA LEU A 175 0.59 6.80 13.72
C LEU A 175 2.10 6.97 13.88
N LEU A 176 2.87 6.02 13.35
CA LEU A 176 4.34 6.05 13.39
C LEU A 176 4.90 6.80 12.18
N ALA A 177 4.36 6.53 10.98
CA ALA A 177 4.76 7.21 9.75
C ALA A 177 3.69 7.02 8.65
N SER A 178 3.63 7.94 7.70
CA SER A 178 3.09 7.61 6.38
C SER A 178 4.19 6.92 5.56
N VAL A 179 3.82 5.96 4.73
CA VAL A 179 4.80 5.20 3.94
C VAL A 179 4.39 5.18 2.48
N HIS A 180 5.38 5.12 1.62
CA HIS A 180 5.22 4.96 0.19
C HIS A 180 6.12 3.83 -0.30
N ARG A 181 5.56 2.94 -1.12
CA ARG A 181 6.31 1.87 -1.77
C ARG A 181 6.39 2.13 -3.26
N ASP A 182 7.60 2.39 -3.75
CA ASP A 182 7.87 2.48 -5.18
C ASP A 182 7.99 1.08 -5.79
N LEU A 183 7.28 0.82 -6.91
CA LEU A 183 7.49 -0.38 -7.74
C LEU A 183 8.44 -0.12 -8.91
N ALA A 184 8.76 1.14 -9.20
CA ALA A 184 9.68 1.47 -10.27
C ALA A 184 11.12 1.09 -9.87
N PRO A 185 11.92 0.52 -10.77
CA PRO A 185 13.35 0.32 -10.51
C PRO A 185 14.01 1.66 -10.16
N ARG A 186 14.83 1.70 -9.10
CA ARG A 186 15.48 2.92 -8.60
C ARG A 186 16.30 3.66 -9.67
N ASP A 187 16.74 2.96 -10.71
CA ASP A 187 17.59 3.49 -11.79
C ASP A 187 16.81 4.11 -12.96
N VAL A 188 15.48 4.10 -12.91
CA VAL A 188 14.64 4.67 -13.97
C VAL A 188 14.11 6.02 -13.49
N LEU A 189 14.63 7.09 -14.09
CA LEU A 189 14.07 8.44 -13.96
C LEU A 189 12.69 8.48 -14.61
N MET A 190 11.67 8.07 -13.87
CA MET A 190 10.29 8.32 -14.23
C MET A 190 9.92 9.74 -13.78
N GLY A 191 9.21 10.48 -14.63
CA GLY A 191 8.66 11.78 -14.22
C GLY A 191 7.76 11.62 -12.97
N ILE A 192 7.67 12.66 -12.14
CA ILE A 192 6.94 12.65 -10.85
C ILE A 192 5.50 12.12 -11.01
N ALA A 193 4.81 12.49 -12.09
CA ALA A 193 3.44 12.04 -12.32
C ALA A 193 3.35 10.59 -12.84
N ALA A 194 4.45 9.98 -13.31
CA ALA A 194 4.52 8.55 -13.56
C ALA A 194 4.84 7.78 -12.28
N SER A 195 5.70 8.28 -11.37
CA SER A 195 6.02 7.57 -10.11
C SER A 195 4.80 7.31 -9.24
N ASP A 196 3.87 8.26 -9.16
CA ASP A 196 2.61 8.11 -8.41
C ASP A 196 1.77 6.91 -8.88
N HIS A 197 1.95 6.48 -10.14
CA HIS A 197 1.15 5.41 -10.75
C HIS A 197 1.74 4.01 -10.52
N PHE A 198 3.02 3.95 -10.15
CA PHE A 198 3.74 2.73 -9.79
C PHE A 198 4.06 2.68 -8.30
N GLY A 199 3.50 3.61 -7.53
CA GLY A 199 3.67 3.68 -6.09
C GLY A 199 2.41 3.25 -5.33
N PHE A 200 2.58 2.76 -4.10
CA PHE A 200 1.46 2.57 -3.17
C PHE A 200 1.70 3.30 -1.88
N SER A 201 0.73 4.10 -1.48
CA SER A 201 0.73 4.77 -0.19
C SER A 201 0.17 3.87 0.90
N GLY A 202 0.61 4.12 2.11
CA GLY A 202 0.20 3.39 3.28
C GLY A 202 0.49 4.13 4.58
N LEU A 203 0.18 3.45 5.68
CA LEU A 203 0.42 3.94 7.02
C LEU A 203 1.17 2.86 7.81
N LEU A 204 2.09 3.31 8.63
CA LEU A 204 2.73 2.51 9.66
C LEU A 204 2.15 2.91 11.00
N LEU A 205 1.52 1.96 11.68
CA LEU A 205 0.79 2.18 12.93
C LEU A 205 1.39 1.32 14.04
N GLU A 206 1.24 1.77 15.28
CA GLU A 206 1.55 0.96 16.44
C GLU A 206 0.66 -0.29 16.50
N PRO A 207 1.22 -1.48 16.80
CA PRO A 207 0.42 -2.68 16.94
C PRO A 207 -0.41 -2.60 18.22
N LEU A 208 -1.70 -2.93 18.12
CA LEU A 208 -2.53 -3.16 19.31
C LEU A 208 -2.61 -4.65 19.55
N PHE A 209 -2.10 -5.09 20.69
CA PHE A 209 -2.24 -6.46 21.15
C PHE A 209 -3.52 -6.57 21.98
N GLY A 210 -4.46 -7.36 21.47
CA GLY A 210 -5.75 -7.57 22.09
C GLY A 210 -6.58 -8.55 21.28
N TYR A 211 -7.73 -8.92 21.82
CA TYR A 211 -8.71 -9.75 21.15
C TYR A 211 -9.79 -8.87 20.52
N SER A 212 -10.34 -9.32 19.40
CA SER A 212 -11.54 -8.71 18.83
C SER A 212 -12.70 -8.83 19.82
N LEU A 213 -13.65 -7.88 19.78
CA LEU A 213 -14.91 -8.02 20.51
C LEU A 213 -15.66 -9.31 20.12
N ALA A 214 -15.46 -9.80 18.89
CA ALA A 214 -16.02 -11.08 18.43
C ALA A 214 -15.42 -12.28 19.18
N ASP A 215 -14.14 -12.20 19.55
CA ASP A 215 -13.40 -13.26 20.23
C ASP A 215 -13.48 -13.13 21.76
N MET A 216 -14.13 -12.07 22.26
CA MET A 216 -14.25 -11.78 23.69
C MET A 216 -14.87 -12.96 24.46
N SER A 217 -15.83 -13.66 23.85
CA SER A 217 -16.48 -14.86 24.42
C SER A 217 -15.50 -16.00 24.73
N GLN A 218 -14.40 -16.09 23.98
CA GLN A 218 -13.37 -17.13 24.12
C GLN A 218 -12.31 -16.78 25.18
N HIS A 219 -12.27 -15.52 25.61
CA HIS A 219 -11.30 -14.98 26.55
C HIS A 219 -11.92 -14.54 27.88
N PHE A 220 -13.18 -14.88 28.15
CA PHE A 220 -13.76 -14.66 29.47
C PHE A 220 -12.97 -15.44 30.53
N PRO A 221 -12.60 -14.80 31.66
CA PRO A 221 -12.00 -15.52 32.77
C PRO A 221 -12.99 -16.59 33.21
N ARG A 222 -12.57 -17.86 33.14
CA ARG A 222 -13.32 -18.95 33.76
C ARG A 222 -13.34 -18.65 35.25
N SER A 223 -14.53 -18.36 35.77
CA SER A 223 -14.76 -18.18 37.20
C SER A 223 -14.14 -19.35 37.97
N SER A 224 -13.19 -19.03 38.84
CA SER A 224 -12.59 -19.95 39.82
C SER A 224 -13.61 -20.40 40.85
#